data_AF-A0A0U0ZTE2-F1
#
_entry.id   AF-A0A0U0ZTE2-F1
#
_cell.length_a   1.000
_cell.length_b   1.000
_cell.length_c   1.000
_cell.angle_alpha   90.00
_cell.angle_beta   90.00
_cell.angle_gamma   90.00
#
_symmetry.space_group_name_H-M   'P 1'
#
loop_
_entity.id
_entity.type
_entity.pdbx_description
1 polymer ?
#
loop_
_entity_poly.entity_id
_entity_poly.type
_entity_poly.pdbx_seq_one_letter_code
_entity_poly.pdbx_strand_id
1 'polypeptide(L)' 'MSLYPNDVHPDFPVATVYSRTGDPVDYLGHWQTVVSYAAQGYRVTVHAGDGPYSKDELQAAADRELADAEVRW' A
#
# COMPACT_ATOMS: atom_id res chain seq x y z
N MET A 1 -21.32 -12.13 0.33
CA MET A 1 -20.59 -11.69 -0.88
C MET A 1 -19.84 -10.44 -0.50
N SER A 2 -18.69 -10.60 0.17
CA SER A 2 -17.81 -9.45 0.47
C SER A 2 -16.96 -9.26 -0.75
N LEU A 3 -17.23 -8.19 -1.51
CA LEU A 3 -16.71 -8.00 -2.86
C LEU A 3 -15.22 -7.64 -2.90
N TYR A 4 -14.60 -7.32 -1.76
CA TYR A 4 -13.22 -6.81 -1.72
C TYR A 4 -12.45 -7.35 -0.51
N PRO A 5 -11.14 -7.61 -0.63
CA PRO A 5 -10.33 -8.19 0.44
C PRO A 5 -10.32 -7.37 1.74
N ASN A 6 -10.58 -6.05 1.67
CA ASN A 6 -10.52 -5.13 2.81
C ASN A 6 -11.73 -4.17 2.93
N ASP A 7 -12.88 -4.48 2.35
CA ASP A 7 -14.04 -3.56 2.26
C ASP A 7 -13.76 -2.21 1.56
N VAL A 8 -12.60 -2.06 0.94
CA VAL A 8 -12.20 -0.91 0.13
C VAL A 8 -12.76 -1.07 -1.28
N HIS A 9 -13.50 -0.08 -1.77
CA HIS A 9 -14.01 -0.08 -3.14
C HIS A 9 -12.84 0.03 -4.14
N PRO A 10 -12.75 -0.84 -5.15
CA PRO A 10 -11.64 -0.88 -6.10
C PRO A 10 -11.61 0.36 -7.01
N ASP A 11 -12.71 1.09 -7.09
CA ASP A 11 -12.78 2.37 -7.82
C ASP A 11 -12.12 3.54 -7.05
N PHE A 12 -11.97 3.43 -5.73
CA PHE A 12 -11.43 4.51 -4.89
C PHE A 12 -10.47 4.04 -3.78
N PRO A 13 -9.44 3.21 -4.06
CA PRO A 13 -8.41 2.90 -3.07
C PRO A 13 -7.41 4.06 -2.93
N VAL A 14 -6.90 4.25 -1.72
CA VAL A 14 -5.71 5.08 -1.46
C VAL A 14 -4.48 4.42 -2.07
N ALA A 15 -4.34 3.10 -1.94
CA ALA A 15 -3.24 2.35 -2.51
C ALA A 15 -3.61 0.88 -2.83
N THR A 16 -2.82 0.24 -3.67
CA THR A 16 -2.90 -1.20 -3.97
C THR A 16 -1.64 -1.90 -3.50
N VAL A 17 -1.82 -3.02 -2.79
CA VAL A 17 -0.74 -3.91 -2.37
C VAL A 17 -0.57 -5.01 -3.40
N TYR A 18 0.67 -5.23 -3.80
CA TYR A 18 1.09 -6.27 -4.72
C TYR A 18 1.93 -7.30 -3.98
N SER A 19 1.69 -8.55 -4.34
CA SER A 19 2.60 -9.65 -4.04
C SER A 19 3.94 -9.45 -4.72
N ARG A 20 4.92 -10.26 -4.31
CA ARG A 20 6.25 -10.30 -4.95
C ARG A 20 6.21 -10.72 -6.41
N THR A 21 5.16 -11.43 -6.84
CA THR A 21 4.93 -11.83 -8.24
C THR A 21 4.28 -10.73 -9.08
N GLY A 22 3.83 -9.64 -8.47
CA GLY A 22 3.19 -8.51 -9.14
C GLY A 22 1.66 -8.60 -9.19
N ASP A 23 1.06 -9.61 -8.57
CA ASP A 23 -0.39 -9.74 -8.46
C ASP A 23 -0.95 -8.86 -7.34
N PRO A 24 -2.03 -8.11 -7.56
CA PRO A 24 -2.69 -7.34 -6.50
C PRO A 24 -3.28 -8.30 -5.47
N VAL A 25 -2.84 -8.17 -4.22
CA VAL A 25 -3.33 -9.00 -3.11
C VAL A 25 -4.30 -8.25 -2.22
N ASP A 26 -4.21 -6.92 -2.18
CA ASP A 26 -5.03 -6.12 -1.29
C ASP A 26 -5.21 -4.66 -1.76
N TYR A 27 -6.28 -4.02 -1.29
CA TYR A 27 -6.60 -2.62 -1.53
C TYR A 27 -6.68 -1.87 -0.21
N LEU A 28 -6.01 -0.73 -0.13
CA LEU A 28 -5.88 0.07 1.08
C LEU A 28 -6.72 1.33 0.95
N GLY A 29 -7.55 1.57 1.96
CA GLY A 29 -8.36 2.79 2.07
C GLY A 29 -7.72 3.86 2.95
N HIS A 30 -6.59 3.57 3.59
CA HIS A 30 -5.95 4.46 4.57
C HIS A 30 -4.43 4.46 4.47
N TRP A 31 -3.83 5.61 4.71
CA TRP A 31 -2.39 5.79 4.65
C TRP A 31 -1.60 4.98 5.69
N GLN A 32 -2.16 4.71 6.87
CA GLN A 32 -1.48 3.94 7.92
C GLN A 32 -1.19 2.50 7.47
N THR A 33 -2.12 1.93 6.69
CA THR A 33 -2.01 0.57 6.19
C THR A 33 -0.95 0.46 5.10
N VAL A 34 -0.73 1.53 4.32
CA VAL A 34 0.29 1.61 3.26
C VAL A 34 1.68 1.37 3.83
N VAL A 35 2.03 2.15 4.85
CA VAL A 35 3.33 2.07 5.53
C VAL A 35 3.50 0.71 6.20
N SER A 36 2.43 0.20 6.83
CA SER A 36 2.45 -1.10 7.51
C SER A 36 2.70 -2.29 6.57
N TYR A 37 2.13 -2.27 5.36
CA TYR A 37 2.36 -3.32 4.36
C TYR A 37 3.75 -3.21 3.73
N ALA A 38 4.21 -1.99 3.46
CA ALA A 38 5.55 -1.77 2.94
C ALA A 38 6.63 -2.24 3.93
N ALA A 39 6.47 -1.95 5.23
CA ALA A 39 7.36 -2.42 6.28
C ALA A 39 7.39 -3.96 6.43
N GLN A 40 6.35 -4.65 5.97
CA GLN A 40 6.29 -6.11 5.89
C GLN A 40 6.96 -6.68 4.64
N GLY A 41 7.48 -5.82 3.75
CA GLY A 41 8.11 -6.22 2.49
C GLY A 41 7.16 -6.40 1.31
N TYR A 42 5.91 -5.91 1.42
CA TYR A 42 4.98 -5.91 0.28
C TYR A 42 5.19 -4.67 -0.58
N ARG A 43 5.02 -4.83 -1.90
CA ARG A 43 5.07 -3.70 -2.82
C ARG A 43 3.74 -2.97 -2.78
N VAL A 44 3.76 -1.67 -2.49
CA VAL A 44 2.54 -0.85 -2.40
C VAL A 44 2.60 0.28 -3.42
N THR A 45 1.55 0.45 -4.21
CA THR A 45 1.39 1.57 -5.16
C THR A 45 0.28 2.47 -4.67
N VAL A 46 0.61 3.71 -4.34
CA VAL A 46 -0.32 4.73 -3.88
C VAL A 46 -0.94 5.42 -5.09
N HIS A 47 -2.27 5.49 -5.10
CA HIS A 47 -3.05 6.13 -6.16
C HIS A 47 -3.51 7.53 -5.76
N ALA A 48 -3.82 7.72 -4.48
CA ALA A 48 -4.31 8.98 -3.92
C ALA A 48 -3.60 9.30 -2.59
N GLY A 49 -3.49 10.60 -2.29
CA GLY A 49 -3.08 11.04 -0.95
C GLY A 49 -4.20 10.81 0.05
N ASP A 50 -3.83 10.58 1.31
CA ASP A 50 -4.79 10.35 2.40
C ASP A 50 -4.25 10.93 3.72
N GLY A 51 -5.17 11.51 4.50
CA GLY A 51 -4.83 12.21 5.74
C GLY A 51 -3.87 13.40 5.52
N PRO A 52 -2.74 13.46 6.25
CA PRO A 52 -1.80 14.58 6.16
C PRO A 52 -0.78 14.43 5.00
N TYR A 53 -0.81 13.33 4.27
CA TYR A 53 0.20 13.03 3.25
C TYR A 53 -0.39 13.10 1.84
N SER A 54 0.38 13.68 0.93
CA SER A 54 0.12 13.60 -0.51
C SER A 54 0.43 12.20 -1.06
N LYS A 55 -0.07 11.92 -2.26
CA LYS A 55 0.20 10.67 -2.98
C LYS A 55 1.71 10.38 -3.05
N ASP A 56 2.50 11.38 -3.45
CA ASP A 56 3.94 11.26 -3.63
C ASP A 56 4.66 11.04 -2.30
N GLU A 57 4.23 11.70 -1.22
CA GLU A 57 4.79 11.49 0.12
C GLU A 57 4.50 10.07 0.64
N LEU A 58 3.28 9.56 0.42
CA LEU A 58 2.93 8.20 0.80
C LEU A 58 3.67 7.16 -0.04
N GLN A 59 3.83 7.39 -1.34
CA GLN A 59 4.60 6.50 -2.20
C GLN A 59 6.06 6.47 -1.73
N ALA A 60 6.65 7.64 -1.45
CA ALA A 60 8.02 7.72 -0.96
C ALA A 60 8.19 7.06 0.42
N ALA A 61 7.21 7.18 1.31
CA ALA A 61 7.20 6.48 2.59
C ALA A 61 7.12 4.96 2.40
N ALA A 62 6.21 4.49 1.54
CA ALA A 62 6.08 3.07 1.21
C ALA A 62 7.38 2.51 0.61
N ASP A 63 7.95 3.20 -0.37
CA ASP A 63 9.19 2.76 -1.03
C ASP A 63 10.36 2.72 -0.05
N ARG A 64 10.43 3.67 0.89
CA ARG A 64 11.44 3.69 1.95
C ARG A 64 11.30 2.51 2.92
N GLU A 65 10.08 2.23 3.38
CA GLU A 65 9.81 1.11 4.28
C GLU A 65 10.08 -0.24 3.58
N LEU A 66 9.71 -0.35 2.30
CA LEU A 66 10.01 -1.53 1.50
C LEU A 66 11.52 -1.75 1.36
N ALA A 67 12.27 -0.69 1.06
CA ALA A 67 13.73 -0.77 0.96
C ALA A 67 14.38 -1.16 2.31
N ASP A 68 13.90 -0.62 3.43
CA ASP A 68 14.37 -1.02 4.77
C ASP A 68 14.03 -2.48 5.08
N ALA A 69 12.83 -2.92 4.69
CA ALA A 69 12.40 -4.31 4.84
C ALA A 69 13.26 -5.26 4.01
N GLU A 70 13.62 -4.91 2.76
CA GLU A 70 14.51 -5.73 1.92
C GLU A 70 15.94 -5.84 2.47
N VAL A 71 16.45 -4.80 3.14
CA VAL A 71 17.81 -4.80 3.73
C VAL A 71 17.89 -5.66 5.00
N ARG A 72 16.76 -5.94 5.67
CA ARG A 72 16.72 -6.73 6.91
C ARG A 72 16.71 -8.25 6.71
N TRP A 73 16.70 -8.73 5.47
CA TRP A 73 16.71 -10.16 5.11
C TRP A 73 18.06 -10.59 4.53
#